data_AF-A0A0T5NWE4-F1
#
_entry.id   AF-A0A0T5NWE4-F1
#
_cell.length_a   1.000
_cell.length_b   1.000
_cell.length_c   1.000
_cell.angle_alpha   90.00
_cell.angle_beta   90.00
_cell.angle_gamma   90.00
#
_symmetry.space_group_name_H-M   'P 1'
#
loop_
_entity.id
_entity.type
_entity.pdbx_description
1 polymer ?
#
loop_
_entity_poly.entity_id
_entity_poly.type
_entity_poly.pdbx_seq_one_letter_code
_entity_poly.pdbx_strand_id
1 'polypeptide(L)'
;MAFFFALIGAPLAVAAGGFWALGIPVFAVVLGGPFYLAIGVPVLLWDLGRRPPEPLRIAGLALVSYGVPAGLFLLYLRVTGGESAAEGFVILAGFGLIFAPLWGGVFGIFYRNFRREFYARPI
;
A
#
# COMPACT_ATOMS: atom_id res chain seq x y z
N MET A 1 15.19 -11.42 -1.50
CA MET A 1 15.58 -10.19 -2.24
C MET A 1 14.47 -9.60 -3.07
N ALA A 2 13.85 -10.33 -4.01
CA ALA A 2 12.74 -9.82 -4.86
C ALA A 2 11.60 -9.14 -4.07
N PHE A 3 11.24 -9.69 -2.90
CA PHE A 3 10.21 -9.11 -2.03
C PHE A 3 10.59 -7.70 -1.56
N PHE A 4 11.79 -7.50 -1.01
CA PHE A 4 12.24 -6.21 -0.49
C PHE A 4 12.41 -5.16 -1.60
N PHE A 5 12.89 -5.57 -2.78
CA PHE A 5 12.94 -4.66 -3.93
C PHE A 5 11.56 -4.21 -4.39
N ALA A 6 10.58 -5.12 -4.42
CA ALA A 6 9.21 -4.74 -4.72
C ALA A 6 8.59 -3.88 -3.61
N LEU A 7 8.88 -4.21 -2.34
CA LEU A 7 8.36 -3.51 -1.16
C LEU A 7 8.82 -2.06 -1.09
N ILE A 8 10.10 -1.81 -1.36
CA ILE A 8 10.65 -0.45 -1.37
C ILE A 8 10.37 0.23 -2.71
N GLY A 9 10.52 -0.50 -3.81
CA GLY A 9 10.36 0.03 -5.15
C GLY A 9 8.94 0.48 -5.47
N ALA A 10 7.91 -0.17 -4.94
CA ALA A 10 6.53 0.17 -5.27
C ALA A 10 6.09 1.55 -4.77
N PRO A 11 6.27 1.91 -3.47
CA PRO A 11 6.02 3.27 -3.00
C PRO A 11 6.87 4.30 -3.74
N LEU A 12 8.15 4.02 -4.02
CA LEU A 12 9.04 4.94 -4.73
C LEU A 12 8.65 5.13 -6.20
N ALA A 13 8.22 4.08 -6.89
CA ALA A 13 7.79 4.16 -8.28
C ALA A 13 6.46 4.92 -8.41
N VAL A 14 5.51 4.66 -7.50
CA VAL A 14 4.27 5.45 -7.42
C VAL A 14 4.58 6.90 -7.07
N ALA A 15 5.52 7.12 -6.16
CA ALA A 15 5.96 8.46 -5.80
C ALA A 15 6.58 9.20 -6.98
N ALA A 16 7.55 8.59 -7.68
CA ALA A 16 8.22 9.17 -8.84
C ALA A 16 7.25 9.42 -10.01
N GLY A 17 6.31 8.50 -10.26
CA GLY A 17 5.28 8.67 -11.29
C GLY A 17 4.25 9.76 -10.95
N GLY A 18 3.84 9.84 -9.69
CA GLY A 18 2.89 10.86 -9.20
C GLY A 18 3.52 12.22 -8.93
N PHE A 19 4.85 12.30 -8.81
CA PHE A 19 5.59 13.50 -8.42
C PHE A 19 5.33 14.66 -9.37
N TRP A 20 5.36 14.37 -10.67
CA TRP A 20 5.13 15.34 -11.72
C TRP A 20 3.67 15.79 -11.84
N ALA A 21 2.72 15.00 -11.36
CA ALA A 21 1.30 15.30 -11.47
C ALA A 21 0.75 16.13 -10.30
N LEU A 22 1.30 15.95 -9.09
CA LEU A 22 0.66 16.45 -7.87
C LEU A 22 1.58 17.04 -6.79
N GLY A 23 2.91 16.86 -6.81
CA GLY A 23 3.81 17.34 -5.73
C GLY A 23 3.61 16.71 -4.32
N ILE A 24 2.51 15.97 -4.14
CA ILE A 24 2.09 15.21 -2.95
C ILE A 24 2.93 13.94 -2.59
N PRO A 25 3.68 13.27 -3.49
CA PRO A 25 4.09 11.88 -3.22
C PRO A 25 5.18 11.67 -2.18
N VAL A 26 5.94 12.69 -1.79
CA VAL A 26 6.91 12.54 -0.67
C VAL A 26 6.17 12.37 0.66
N PHE A 27 5.10 13.14 0.88
CA PHE A 27 4.27 13.03 2.08
C PHE A 27 3.57 11.67 2.19
N ALA A 28 3.10 11.13 1.06
CA ALA A 28 2.48 9.81 1.03
C ALA A 28 3.47 8.71 1.47
N VAL A 29 4.74 8.79 1.06
CA VAL A 29 5.78 7.83 1.50
C VAL A 29 6.07 7.95 2.99
N VAL A 30 6.21 9.18 3.51
CA VAL A 30 6.53 9.42 4.93
C VAL A 30 5.39 9.00 5.85
N LEU A 31 4.14 9.37 5.53
CA LEU A 31 2.98 9.10 6.38
C LEU A 31 2.42 7.69 6.17
N GLY A 32 2.37 7.22 4.92
CA GLY A 32 1.82 5.90 4.58
C GLY A 32 2.82 4.75 4.76
N GLY A 33 4.12 5.02 4.67
CA GLY A 33 5.19 4.03 4.77
C GLY A 33 5.13 3.17 6.04
N PRO A 34 5.00 3.76 7.25
CA PRO A 34 4.87 2.98 8.48
C PRO A 34 3.68 2.03 8.47
N PHE A 35 2.51 2.47 7.99
CA PHE A 35 1.32 1.62 7.90
C PHE A 35 1.49 0.50 6.87
N TYR A 36 2.08 0.82 5.72
CA TYR A 36 2.41 -0.15 4.67
C TYR A 36 3.37 -1.23 5.16
N LEU A 37 4.34 -0.88 6.01
CA LEU A 37 5.25 -1.85 6.61
C LEU A 37 4.59 -2.66 7.74
N ALA A 38 3.88 -1.99 8.66
CA ALA A 38 3.30 -2.63 9.83
C ALA A 38 2.15 -3.59 9.49
N ILE A 39 1.31 -3.23 8.51
CA ILE A 39 0.12 -4.00 8.13
C ILE A 39 0.29 -4.65 6.77
N GLY A 40 0.84 -3.92 5.79
CA GLY A 40 1.01 -4.44 4.44
C GLY A 40 1.96 -5.63 4.37
N VAL A 41 3.10 -5.61 5.07
CA VAL A 41 4.06 -6.73 5.04
C VAL A 41 3.45 -8.04 5.55
N PRO A 42 2.83 -8.12 6.74
CA PRO A 42 2.15 -9.34 7.19
C PRO A 42 1.08 -9.85 6.22
N VAL A 43 0.25 -8.95 5.68
CA VAL A 43 -0.81 -9.31 4.71
C VAL A 43 -0.23 -9.88 3.42
N LEU A 44 0.83 -9.25 2.89
CA LEU A 44 1.52 -9.70 1.69
C LEU A 44 2.18 -11.06 1.89
N LEU A 45 2.87 -11.27 3.02
CA LEU A 45 3.48 -12.56 3.34
C LEU A 45 2.42 -13.66 3.48
N TRP A 46 1.26 -13.33 4.06
CA TRP A 46 0.14 -14.25 4.20
C TRP A 46 -0.50 -14.65 2.85
N ASP A 47 -0.77 -13.71 1.94
CA ASP A 47 -1.35 -14.02 0.61
C ASP A 47 -0.33 -14.74 -0.29
N LEU A 48 0.90 -14.24 -0.37
CA LEU A 48 1.96 -14.79 -1.22
C LEU A 48 2.44 -16.18 -0.77
N GLY A 49 2.24 -16.53 0.50
CA GLY A 49 2.48 -17.87 1.01
C GLY A 49 1.45 -18.91 0.55
N ARG A 50 0.29 -18.47 0.03
CA ARG A 50 -0.82 -19.35 -0.38
C ARG A 50 -1.11 -19.31 -1.87
N ARG A 51 -0.76 -18.20 -2.53
CA ARG A 51 -1.18 -17.93 -3.91
C ARG A 51 -0.04 -17.28 -4.71
N PRO A 52 0.02 -17.51 -6.03
CA PRO A 52 0.97 -16.79 -6.89
C PRO A 52 0.66 -15.29 -6.91
N PRO A 53 1.66 -14.42 -7.11
CA PRO A 53 1.50 -12.97 -7.09
C PRO A 53 0.62 -12.51 -8.25
N GLU A 54 -0.49 -11.86 -7.89
CA GLU A 54 -1.45 -11.30 -8.84
C GLU A 54 -1.67 -9.83 -8.49
N PRO A 55 -1.25 -8.88 -9.35
CA PRO A 55 -1.27 -7.45 -9.02
C PRO A 55 -2.62 -6.90 -8.60
N LEU A 56 -3.70 -7.27 -9.31
CA LEU A 56 -5.03 -6.74 -9.04
C LEU A 56 -5.58 -7.24 -7.70
N ARG A 57 -5.36 -8.52 -7.38
CA ARG A 57 -5.72 -9.09 -6.08
C ARG A 57 -4.94 -8.43 -4.94
N ILE A 58 -3.64 -8.20 -5.14
CA ILE A 58 -2.80 -7.54 -4.14
C ILE A 58 -3.23 -6.07 -3.94
N ALA A 59 -3.59 -5.36 -5.01
CA ALA A 59 -4.16 -4.01 -4.92
C ALA A 59 -5.47 -4.01 -4.11
N GLY A 60 -6.37 -4.97 -4.38
CA GLY A 60 -7.60 -5.14 -3.60
C GLY A 60 -7.35 -5.45 -2.13
N LEU A 61 -6.39 -6.32 -1.83
CA LEU A 61 -5.97 -6.62 -0.46
C LEU A 61 -5.42 -5.37 0.25
N ALA A 62 -4.59 -4.57 -0.44
CA ALA A 62 -4.06 -3.34 0.12
C ALA A 62 -5.16 -2.31 0.39
N LEU A 63 -6.13 -2.17 -0.50
CA LEU A 63 -7.31 -1.32 -0.29
C LEU A 63 -8.09 -1.75 0.94
N VAL A 64 -8.38 -3.04 1.11
CA VAL A 64 -9.14 -3.53 2.28
C VAL A 64 -8.33 -3.38 3.56
N SER A 65 -7.04 -3.70 3.53
CA SER A 65 -6.15 -3.67 4.71
C SER A 65 -5.92 -2.25 5.23
N TYR A 66 -6.05 -1.24 4.38
CA TYR A 66 -6.05 0.16 4.78
C TYR A 66 -7.47 0.66 5.12
N GLY A 67 -8.41 0.42 4.21
CA GLY A 67 -9.75 0.98 4.25
C GLY A 67 -10.57 0.52 5.45
N VAL A 68 -10.46 -0.74 5.86
CA VAL A 68 -11.19 -1.25 7.03
C VAL A 68 -10.71 -0.60 8.33
N PRO A 69 -9.40 -0.62 8.68
CA PRO A 69 -8.91 0.11 9.85
C PRO A 69 -9.19 1.62 9.80
N ALA A 70 -9.02 2.26 8.64
CA ALA A 70 -9.29 3.69 8.49
C ALA A 70 -10.78 4.01 8.71
N GLY A 71 -11.70 3.19 8.15
CA GLY A 71 -13.14 3.35 8.35
C GLY A 71 -13.56 3.13 9.80
N LEU A 72 -13.00 2.12 10.47
CA LEU A 72 -13.25 1.87 11.89
C LEU A 72 -12.75 3.01 12.78
N PHE A 73 -11.55 3.55 12.49
CA PHE A 73 -11.01 4.68 13.23
C PHE A 73 -11.81 5.96 13.01
N LEU A 74 -12.24 6.22 11.78
CA LEU A 74 -13.12 7.34 11.48
C LEU A 74 -14.45 7.22 12.24
N LEU A 75 -15.07 6.03 12.22
CA LEU A 75 -16.29 5.77 12.99
C LEU A 75 -16.07 6.00 14.49
N TYR A 76 -14.96 5.51 15.05
CA TYR A 76 -14.57 5.74 16.44
C TYR A 76 -14.51 7.24 16.78
N LEU A 77 -13.88 8.06 15.93
CA LEU A 77 -13.82 9.51 16.15
C LEU A 77 -15.21 10.15 16.15
N ARG A 78 -16.10 9.73 15.23
CA ARG A 78 -17.47 10.24 15.16
C ARG A 78 -18.28 9.94 16.42
N VAL A 79 -18.19 8.71 16.94
CA VAL A 79 -19.00 8.29 18.09
C VAL A 79 -18.45 8.78 19.43
N THR A 80 -17.18 9.18 19.50
CA THR A 80 -16.53 9.69 20.73
C THR A 80 -16.50 11.22 20.81
N GLY A 81 -17.15 11.92 19.87
CA GLY A 81 -17.24 13.38 19.86
C GLY A 81 -15.99 14.08 19.29
N GLY A 82 -15.14 13.36 18.57
CA GLY A 82 -13.90 13.86 17.98
C GLY A 82 -14.07 14.52 16.61
N GLU A 83 -15.09 15.37 16.41
CA GLU A 83 -15.47 15.81 15.05
C GLU A 83 -14.41 16.62 14.32
N SER A 84 -13.69 17.51 15.00
CA SER A 84 -12.55 18.20 14.39
C SER A 84 -11.44 17.24 13.94
N ALA A 85 -11.17 16.20 14.74
CA ALA A 85 -10.19 15.17 14.38
C ALA A 85 -10.70 14.28 13.23
N ALA A 86 -11.99 13.97 13.21
CA ALA A 86 -12.62 13.19 12.15
C ALA A 86 -12.54 13.93 10.81
N GLU A 87 -12.83 15.24 10.79
CA GLU A 87 -12.71 16.08 9.59
C GLU A 87 -11.28 16.12 9.06
N GLY A 88 -10.28 16.32 9.94
CA GLY A 88 -8.88 16.27 9.56
C GLY A 88 -8.44 14.89 9.03
N PHE A 89 -8.96 13.82 9.65
CA PHE A 89 -8.63 12.45 9.26
C PHE A 89 -9.22 12.04 7.91
N VAL A 90 -10.37 12.59 7.49
CA VAL A 90 -11.01 12.26 6.20
C VAL A 90 -10.06 12.48 5.02
N ILE A 91 -9.28 13.56 5.03
CA ILE A 91 -8.32 13.86 3.95
C ILE A 91 -7.22 12.80 3.91
N LEU A 92 -6.63 12.47 5.06
CA LEU A 92 -5.60 11.43 5.18
C LEU A 92 -6.14 10.05 4.76
N ALA A 93 -7.34 9.70 5.24
CA ALA A 93 -8.05 8.49 4.87
C ALA A 93 -8.28 8.41 3.36
N GLY A 94 -8.77 9.50 2.75
CA GLY A 94 -8.99 9.59 1.31
C GLY A 94 -7.74 9.35 0.49
N PHE A 95 -6.61 9.95 0.86
CA PHE A 95 -5.34 9.70 0.19
C PHE A 95 -4.89 8.24 0.31
N GLY A 96 -4.96 7.65 1.50
CA GLY A 96 -4.56 6.27 1.67
C GLY A 96 -5.46 5.27 0.94
N LEU A 97 -6.75 5.57 0.75
CA LEU A 97 -7.66 4.75 -0.07
C LEU A 97 -7.23 4.71 -1.55
N ILE A 98 -6.57 5.76 -2.05
CA ILE A 98 -6.04 5.81 -3.42
C ILE A 98 -4.64 5.18 -3.46
N PHE A 99 -3.75 5.56 -2.55
CA PHE A 99 -2.35 5.15 -2.60
C PHE A 99 -2.12 3.71 -2.15
N ALA A 100 -2.89 3.18 -1.19
CA ALA A 100 -2.75 1.79 -0.75
C ALA A 100 -2.93 0.79 -1.91
N PRO A 101 -4.01 0.81 -2.71
CA PRO A 101 -4.14 -0.09 -3.85
C PRO A 101 -3.09 0.18 -4.94
N LEU A 102 -2.67 1.43 -5.15
CA LEU A 102 -1.59 1.73 -6.10
C LEU A 102 -0.27 1.07 -5.67
N TRP A 103 0.12 1.24 -4.40
CA TRP A 103 1.34 0.63 -3.87
C TRP A 103 1.26 -0.90 -3.91
N GLY A 104 0.11 -1.48 -3.51
CA GLY A 104 -0.12 -2.92 -3.58
C GLY A 104 -0.05 -3.46 -5.01
N GLY A 105 -0.69 -2.77 -5.96
CA GLY A 105 -0.69 -3.17 -7.37
C GLY A 105 0.71 -3.10 -7.98
N VAL A 106 1.43 -1.99 -7.78
CA VAL A 106 2.81 -1.84 -8.27
C VAL A 106 3.74 -2.85 -7.60
N PHE A 107 3.57 -3.11 -6.30
CA PHE A 107 4.29 -4.17 -5.60
C PHE A 107 4.05 -5.53 -6.28
N GLY A 108 2.80 -5.86 -6.58
CA GLY A 108 2.44 -7.11 -7.24
C GLY A 108 3.08 -7.25 -8.63
N ILE A 109 3.15 -6.15 -9.40
CA ILE A 109 3.83 -6.12 -10.71
C ILE A 109 5.31 -6.38 -10.52
N PHE A 110 5.97 -5.62 -9.65
CA PHE A 110 7.42 -5.72 -9.40
C PHE A 110 7.80 -7.11 -8.89
N TYR A 111 7.10 -7.59 -7.87
CA TYR A 111 7.39 -8.89 -7.28
C TYR A 111 7.19 -10.04 -8.27
N ARG A 112 6.13 -9.99 -9.09
CA ARG A 112 5.91 -10.98 -10.15
C ARG A 112 7.04 -10.99 -11.18
N ASN A 113 7.49 -9.82 -11.62
CA ASN A 113 8.53 -9.69 -12.62
C ASN A 113 9.89 -10.14 -12.07
N PHE A 114 10.27 -9.69 -10.88
CA PHE A 114 11.52 -10.10 -10.24
C PHE A 114 11.55 -11.60 -9.95
N ARG A 115 10.45 -12.20 -9.49
CA ARG A 115 10.40 -13.66 -9.30
C ARG A 115 10.65 -14.42 -10.61
N ARG A 116 10.08 -13.97 -11.73
CA ARG A 116 10.30 -14.62 -13.04
C ARG A 116 11.77 -14.58 -13.46
N GLU A 117 12.44 -13.45 -13.31
CA GLU A 117 13.86 -13.33 -13.67
C GLU A 117 14.77 -14.22 -12.83
N PHE A 118 14.50 -14.34 -11.52
CA PHE A 118 15.28 -15.23 -10.64
C PHE A 118 15.10 -16.72 -10.98
N TYR A 119 13.91 -17.15 -11.39
CA TYR A 119 13.68 -18.54 -11.81
C TYR A 119 14.13 -18.80 -13.26
N ALA A 120 14.23 -17.78 -14.11
CA ALA A 120 14.64 -17.91 -15.51
C ALA A 120 16.15 -18.08 -15.71
N ARG A 121 16.97 -17.87 -14.67
CA ARG A 121 18.41 -18.14 -14.70
C ARG A 121 18.70 -19.41 -13.90
N PRO A 122 18.98 -20.57 -14.54
CA PRO A 122 19.56 -21.70 -13.84
C PRO A 122 20.95 -21.26 -13.35
N ILE A 123 21.21 -21.49 -12.06
CA ILE A 123 22.55 -21.44 -11.46
C ILE A 123 23.43 -22.54 -12.05
#